data_AF-A0A3N4S2D6-F1
#
_entry.id   AF-A0A3N4S2D6-F1
#
_cell.length_a   1.000
_cell.length_b   1.000
_cell.length_c   1.000
_cell.angle_alpha   90.00
_cell.angle_beta   90.00
_cell.angle_gamma   90.00
#
_symmetry.space_group_name_H-M   'P 1'
#
loop_
_entity.id
_entity.type
_entity.pdbx_description
1 polymer ?
#
loop_
_entity_poly.entity_id
_entity_poly.type
_entity_poly.pdbx_seq_one_letter_code
_entity_poly.pdbx_strand_id
1 'polypeptide(L)' 'MSPIEKLLLETVPTRPDPAVRNRPWTQEEQDAHWEALADAIGCPNSPRPTRPAEEPDPCPAS' A
#
# COMPACT_ATOMS: atom_id res chain seq x y z
N MET A 1 -40.61 -0.50 14.31
CA MET A 1 -39.21 -0.36 13.86
C MET A 1 -39.11 -0.82 12.42
N SER A 2 -38.88 0.12 11.51
CA SER A 2 -38.58 -0.10 10.10
C SER A 2 -37.18 -0.71 9.95
N PRO A 3 -36.93 -1.54 8.91
CA PRO A 3 -35.60 -2.04 8.58
C PRO A 3 -34.54 -0.92 8.46
N ILE A 4 -34.94 0.27 7.99
CA ILE A 4 -34.06 1.44 7.88
C ILE A 4 -33.63 1.96 9.25
N GLU A 5 -34.54 1.94 10.24
CA GLU A 5 -34.22 2.38 11.59
C GLU A 5 -33.21 1.43 12.26
N LYS A 6 -33.27 0.13 11.95
CA LYS A 6 -32.28 -0.85 12.44
C LYS A 6 -30.88 -0.59 11.86
N LEU A 7 -30.79 -0.31 10.56
CA LEU A 7 -29.52 0.01 9.89
C LEU A 7 -28.89 1.30 10.40
N LEU A 8 -29.69 2.30 10.79
CA LEU A 8 -29.19 3.54 11.37
C LEU A 8 -28.73 3.39 12.82
N LEU A 9 -29.27 2.41 13.56
CA LEU A 9 -28.85 2.07 14.91
C LEU A 9 -27.58 1.18 14.94
N GLU A 10 -27.32 0.45 13.85
CA GLU A 10 -26.07 -0.27 13.68
C GLU A 10 -24.94 0.75 13.43
N THR A 11 -24.25 1.11 14.51
CA THR A 11 -23.05 1.96 14.47
C THR A 11 -22.08 1.37 13.46
N VAL A 12 -21.93 2.02 12.31
CA VAL A 12 -20.91 1.67 11.31
C VAL A 12 -19.57 1.63 12.04
N PRO A 13 -18.85 0.50 12.03
CA PRO A 13 -17.53 0.43 12.63
C PRO A 13 -16.65 1.49 11.98
N THR A 14 -16.35 2.55 12.71
CA THR A 14 -15.47 3.61 12.21
C THR A 14 -14.10 2.98 12.02
N ARG A 15 -13.54 3.10 10.81
CA ARG A 15 -12.16 2.68 10.56
C ARG A 15 -11.27 3.37 11.61
N PRO A 16 -10.45 2.63 12.38
CA PRO A 16 -9.56 3.26 13.34
C PRO A 16 -8.66 4.24 12.59
N ASP A 17 -8.35 5.36 13.25
CA ASP A 17 -7.43 6.36 12.72
C ASP A 17 -6.15 5.65 12.23
N PRO A 18 -5.67 5.93 11.01
CA PRO A 18 -4.50 5.24 10.49
C PRO A 18 -3.35 5.51 11.45
N ALA A 19 -2.93 4.47 12.17
CA ALA A 19 -1.84 4.57 13.13
C ALA A 19 -0.67 5.30 12.45
N VAL A 20 -0.11 6.30 13.15
CA VAL A 20 1.05 7.10 12.73
C VAL A 20 2.28 6.19 12.62
N ARG A 21 2.29 5.30 11.64
CA ARG A 21 3.40 4.43 11.24
C ARG A 21 3.76 4.75 9.80
N ASN A 22 3.79 6.03 9.47
CA ASN A 22 4.06 6.52 8.12
C ASN A 22 5.54 6.88 7.98
N ARG A 23 6.45 6.02 8.43
CA ARG A 23 7.83 6.13 7.93
C ARG A 23 7.88 5.36 6.61
N PRO A 24 8.45 5.93 5.54
CA PRO A 24 8.73 5.14 4.35
C PRO A 24 9.61 3.95 4.76
N TRP A 25 9.35 2.79 4.17
CA TRP A 25 10.20 1.63 4.39
C TRP A 25 11.62 1.92 3.94
N THR A 26 12.59 1.49 4.73
CA THR A 26 13.99 1.53 4.29
C THR A 26 14.18 0.60 3.09
N GLN A 27 15.29 0.77 2.38
CA GLN A 27 15.59 -0.08 1.23
C GLN A 27 15.70 -1.56 1.66
N GLU A 28 16.31 -1.81 2.82
CA GLU A 28 16.42 -3.16 3.40
C GLU A 28 15.05 -3.76 3.76
N GLU A 29 14.14 -2.95 4.30
CA GLU A 29 12.76 -3.40 4.60
C GLU A 29 11.99 -3.75 3.32
N GLN A 30 12.19 -2.99 2.24
CA GLN A 30 11.57 -3.28 0.95
C GLN A 30 12.12 -4.56 0.32
N ASP A 31 13.44 -4.76 0.38
CA ASP A 31 14.09 -5.94 -0.20
C ASP A 31 13.72 -7.22 0.57
N ALA A 32 13.72 -7.17 1.91
CA ALA A 32 13.28 -8.30 2.74
C ALA A 32 11.78 -8.65 2.50
N HIS A 33 10.94 -7.63 2.34
CA HIS A 33 9.53 -7.87 1.99
C HIS A 33 9.38 -8.50 0.60
N TRP A 34 10.18 -8.05 -0.37
CA TRP A 34 10.16 -8.59 -1.72
C TRP A 34 10.62 -10.05 -1.75
N GLU A 35 11.68 -10.41 -1.03
CA GLU A 35 12.14 -11.79 -0.90
C GLU A 35 11.06 -12.70 -0.30
N ALA A 36 10.42 -12.26 0.79
CA ALA A 36 9.33 -13.02 1.42
C ALA A 36 8.12 -13.21 0.49
N LEU A 37 7.78 -12.19 -0.30
CA LEU A 37 6.73 -12.28 -1.29
C LEU A 37 7.09 -13.25 -2.42
N ALA A 38 8.32 -13.15 -2.93
CA ALA A 38 8.84 -13.99 -4.01
C ALA A 38 8.84 -15.47 -3.61
N ASP A 39 9.23 -15.78 -2.36
CA ASP A 39 9.14 -17.13 -1.79
C ASP A 39 7.68 -17.61 -1.70
N ALA A 40 6.78 -16.77 -1.17
CA ALA A 40 5.36 -17.12 -1.00
C ALA A 40 4.63 -17.44 -2.31
N ILE A 41 5.00 -16.78 -3.42
CA ILE A 41 4.42 -17.03 -4.75
C ILE A 41 5.16 -18.13 -5.54
N GLY A 42 6.20 -18.73 -4.97
CA GLY A 42 6.98 -19.79 -5.62
C GLY A 42 7.95 -19.29 -6.70
N CYS A 43 8.31 -18.01 -6.69
CA CYS A 43 9.29 -17.40 -7.58
C CYS A 43 10.51 -16.87 -6.81
N PRO A 44 11.20 -17.70 -6.01
CA PRO A 44 12.34 -17.24 -5.21
C PRO A 44 13.43 -16.66 -6.15
N ASN A 45 14.07 -15.58 -5.72
CA ASN A 45 15.09 -14.83 -6.47
C ASN A 45 14.57 -14.01 -7.67
N SER A 46 13.25 -13.81 -7.81
CA SER A 46 12.76 -12.85 -8.80
C SER A 46 13.32 -11.46 -8.47
N PRO A 47 13.93 -10.74 -9.43
CA PRO A 47 14.42 -9.39 -9.19
C PRO A 47 13.26 -8.47 -8.82
N ARG A 48 13.53 -7.52 -7.91
CA ARG A 48 12.54 -6.49 -7.57
C ARG A 48 12.30 -5.62 -8.79
N PRO A 49 11.03 -5.29 -9.12
CA PRO A 49 10.72 -4.30 -10.15
C PRO A 49 11.38 -2.97 -9.76
N THR A 50 12.39 -2.56 -10.51
CA THR A 50 12.90 -1.20 -10.42
C THR A 50 11.87 -0.29 -11.07
N ARG A 51 11.40 0.73 -10.34
CA ARG A 51 10.58 1.79 -10.95
C ARG A 51 11.38 2.30 -12.17
N PRO A 52 10.81 2.32 -13.39
CA PRO A 52 11.49 2.97 -14.50
C PRO A 52 11.81 4.40 -14.05
N ALA A 53 13.06 4.82 -14.24
CA ALA A 53 13.45 6.21 -13.99
C ALA A 53 12.40 7.09 -14.67
N GLU A 54 11.77 7.97 -13.90
CA GLU A 54 10.91 9.02 -14.46
C GLU A 54 11.69 9.64 -15.62
N GLU A 55 11.22 9.44 -16.85
CA GLU A 55 11.70 10.24 -17.98
C GLU A 55 11.59 11.70 -17.55
N PRO A 56 12.65 12.52 -17.69
CA PRO A 56 12.57 13.92 -17.31
C PRO A 56 11.41 14.55 -18.08
N ASP A 57 10.44 15.05 -17.33
CA ASP A 57 9.25 15.73 -17.82
C ASP A 57 9.66 16.76 -18.90
N PRO A 58 9.22 16.62 -20.17
CA PRO A 58 9.52 17.59 -21.21
C PRO A 58 8.58 18.80 -21.09
N CYS A 59 8.60 19.49 -19.95
CA CYS A 59 7.95 20.79 -19.79
C CYS A 59 9.03 21.87 -19.68
N PRO A 60 9.43 22.51 -20.80
CA PRO A 60 10.18 23.75 -20.70
C PRO A 60 9.27 24.83 -20.11
N ALA A 61 9.78 25.53 -19.10
CA ALA A 61 9.18 26.76 -18.61
C ALA A 61 9.06 27.79 -19.73
N SER A 62 7.85 28.32 -19.95
CA SER A 62 7.59 29.63 -20.56
C SER A 62 6.19 30.09 -20.22
#